data_AF-A0A2V6W9X8-F1
#
_entry.id   AF-A0A2V6W9X8-F1
#
_cell.length_a   1.000
_cell.length_b   1.000
_cell.length_c   1.000
_cell.angle_alpha   90.00
_cell.angle_beta   90.00
_cell.angle_gamma   90.00
#
_symmetry.space_group_name_H-M   'P 1'
#
loop_
_entity.id
_entity.type
_entity.pdbx_description
1 polymer ?
#
loop_
_entity_poly.entity_id
_entity_poly.type
_entity_poly.pdbx_seq_one_letter_code
_entity_poly.pdbx_strand_id
1 'polypeptide(L)'
;MSDVAALLDTGAWTLSASRRAVTDARRLEVDVRELMLTYRAHRFRSISGGGAEPALPSGDGAPDHLRARLRLLVTRHEVPRIYAGYNAARRACDVCGREIVKGAHEYEIAFSALTFTLDRDCFGFWQAELLALSRR
;
A
#
# COMPACT_ATOMS: atom_id res chain seq x y z
N MET A 1 -47.33 -22.41 20.78
CA MET A 1 -46.17 -22.09 21.63
C MET A 1 -44.86 -22.72 21.16
N SER A 2 -44.84 -23.92 20.54
CA SER A 2 -43.57 -24.53 20.07
C SER A 2 -42.94 -23.84 18.85
N ASP A 3 -43.74 -23.18 18.02
CA ASP A 3 -43.28 -22.52 16.79
C ASP A 3 -42.40 -21.28 17.06
N VAL A 4 -42.79 -20.46 18.06
CA VAL A 4 -42.01 -19.29 18.48
C VAL A 4 -40.66 -19.70 19.07
N ALA A 5 -40.61 -20.77 19.86
CA ALA A 5 -39.37 -21.28 20.43
C ALA A 5 -38.40 -21.78 19.34
N ALA A 6 -38.91 -22.53 18.35
CA ALA A 6 -38.12 -23.00 17.21
C ALA A 6 -37.57 -21.83 16.37
N LEU A 7 -38.34 -20.77 16.21
CA LEU A 7 -37.93 -19.55 15.51
C LEU A 7 -36.80 -18.81 16.25
N LEU A 8 -36.89 -18.72 17.57
CA LEU A 8 -35.85 -18.11 18.41
C LEU A 8 -34.54 -18.93 18.39
N ASP A 9 -34.63 -20.25 18.46
CA ASP A 9 -33.47 -21.14 18.36
C ASP A 9 -32.79 -21.04 16.99
N THR A 10 -33.58 -21.00 15.92
CA THR A 10 -33.09 -20.82 14.55
C THR A 10 -32.41 -19.45 14.39
N GLY A 11 -32.99 -18.40 14.96
CA GLY A 11 -32.41 -17.05 14.97
C GLY A 11 -31.09 -16.98 15.73
N ALA A 12 -31.02 -17.58 16.92
CA ALA A 12 -29.81 -17.66 17.73
C ALA A 12 -28.70 -18.41 17.00
N TRP A 13 -29.05 -19.54 16.37
CA TRP A 13 -28.10 -20.31 15.56
C TRP A 13 -27.57 -19.50 14.38
N THR A 14 -28.45 -18.82 13.64
CA THR A 14 -28.08 -18.03 12.45
C THR A 14 -27.14 -16.88 12.80
N LEU A 15 -27.40 -16.15 13.89
CA LEU A 15 -26.52 -15.08 14.37
C LEU A 15 -25.15 -15.63 14.79
N SER A 16 -25.12 -16.79 15.46
CA SER A 16 -23.87 -17.42 15.84
C SER A 16 -23.06 -17.86 14.61
N ALA A 17 -23.72 -18.39 13.58
CA ALA A 17 -23.09 -18.81 12.33
C ALA A 17 -22.53 -17.61 11.55
N SER A 18 -23.29 -16.52 11.46
CA SER A 18 -22.85 -15.28 10.84
C SER A 18 -21.61 -14.68 11.54
N ARG A 19 -21.61 -14.65 12.88
CA ARG A 19 -20.45 -14.18 13.66
C ARG A 19 -19.18 -15.01 13.43
N ARG A 20 -19.34 -16.34 13.31
CA ARG A 20 -18.21 -17.23 12.96
C ARG A 20 -17.69 -16.92 11.57
N ALA A 21 -18.58 -16.83 10.57
CA ALA A 21 -18.19 -16.50 9.20
C ALA A 21 -17.45 -15.15 9.09
N VAL A 22 -17.87 -14.12 9.82
CA VAL A 22 -17.17 -12.82 9.86
C VAL A 22 -15.78 -12.94 10.49
N THR A 23 -15.66 -13.70 11.58
CA THR A 23 -14.36 -13.94 12.23
C THR A 23 -13.42 -14.69 11.30
N ASP A 24 -13.93 -15.72 10.62
CA ASP A 24 -13.17 -16.53 9.67
C ASP A 24 -12.72 -15.69 8.47
N ALA A 25 -13.61 -14.85 7.92
CA ALA A 25 -13.28 -13.93 6.84
C ALA A 25 -12.18 -12.95 7.25
N ARG A 26 -12.25 -12.40 8.47
CA ARG A 26 -11.23 -11.49 8.99
C ARG A 26 -9.88 -12.18 9.19
N ARG A 27 -9.89 -13.42 9.65
CA ARG A 27 -8.68 -14.24 9.74
C ARG A 27 -8.10 -14.50 8.34
N LEU A 28 -8.93 -14.87 7.38
CA LEU A 28 -8.50 -15.10 6.00
C LEU A 28 -7.89 -13.84 5.38
N GLU A 29 -8.44 -12.66 5.66
CA GLU A 29 -7.90 -11.39 5.20
C GLU A 29 -6.48 -11.14 5.75
N VAL A 30 -6.25 -11.42 7.03
CA VAL A 30 -4.93 -11.32 7.67
C VAL A 30 -3.96 -12.32 7.07
N ASP A 31 -4.37 -13.59 6.95
CA ASP A 31 -3.54 -14.68 6.43
C ASP A 31 -3.16 -14.42 4.95
N VAL A 32 -4.10 -13.93 4.13
CA VAL A 32 -3.83 -13.55 2.72
C VAL A 32 -2.90 -12.35 2.65
N ARG A 33 -3.06 -11.36 3.52
CA ARG A 33 -2.14 -10.21 3.57
C ARG A 33 -0.73 -10.65 3.92
N GLU A 34 -0.58 -11.52 4.92
CA GLU A 34 0.73 -12.07 5.31
C GLU A 34 1.34 -12.91 4.18
N LEU A 35 0.54 -13.73 3.50
CA LEU A 35 0.96 -14.51 2.34
C LEU A 35 1.42 -13.60 1.19
N MET A 36 0.66 -12.55 0.89
CA MET A 36 1.05 -11.56 -0.13
C MET A 36 2.36 -10.88 0.23
N LEU A 37 2.56 -10.46 1.48
CA LEU A 37 3.80 -9.83 1.91
C LEU A 37 5.00 -10.79 1.83
N THR A 38 4.80 -12.04 2.24
CA THR A 38 5.83 -13.09 2.25
C THR A 38 6.25 -13.48 0.83
N TYR A 39 5.28 -13.73 -0.05
CA TYR A 39 5.55 -14.24 -1.39
C TYR A 39 5.72 -13.14 -2.46
N ARG A 40 5.25 -11.91 -2.26
CA ARG A 40 5.53 -10.79 -3.18
C ARG A 40 6.98 -10.34 -3.14
N ALA A 41 7.65 -10.43 -1.98
CA ALA A 41 9.08 -10.13 -1.87
C ALA A 41 9.93 -10.99 -2.81
N HIS A 42 9.47 -12.20 -3.15
CA HIS A 42 10.15 -13.11 -4.07
C HIS A 42 9.80 -12.89 -5.55
N ARG A 43 8.76 -12.11 -5.87
CA ARG A 43 8.26 -11.94 -7.25
C ARG A 43 8.78 -10.70 -7.97
N PHE A 44 9.36 -9.76 -7.25
CA PHE A 44 9.96 -8.58 -7.84
C PHE A 44 11.45 -8.57 -7.49
N ARG A 45 12.30 -8.63 -8.52
CA ARG A 45 13.67 -8.15 -8.35
C ARG A 45 13.54 -6.70 -7.91
N SER A 46 14.03 -6.40 -6.71
CA SER A 46 14.43 -5.04 -6.37
C SER A 46 15.23 -4.52 -7.57
N ILE A 47 14.78 -3.43 -8.18
CA ILE A 47 15.60 -2.73 -9.16
C ILE A 47 16.69 -2.04 -8.33
N SER A 48 17.71 -2.81 -7.96
CA SER A 48 18.96 -2.30 -7.42
C SER A 48 19.63 -1.51 -8.53
N GLY A 49 19.54 -0.19 -8.44
CA GLY A 49 19.94 0.76 -9.48
C GLY A 49 19.64 2.21 -9.10
N GLY A 50 18.70 2.44 -8.18
CA GLY A 50 18.61 3.70 -7.42
C GLY A 50 19.73 3.74 -6.39
N GLY A 51 20.98 3.84 -6.86
CA GLY A 51 22.15 3.98 -5.99
C GLY A 51 21.92 5.12 -5.01
N ALA A 52 22.39 4.91 -3.79
CA ALA A 52 22.59 5.97 -2.81
C ALA A 52 23.52 7.03 -3.41
N GLU A 53 22.96 7.97 -4.16
CA GLU A 53 23.61 9.25 -4.37
C GLU A 53 23.68 9.92 -3.00
N PRO A 54 24.87 10.42 -2.59
CA PRO A 54 25.01 11.10 -1.32
C PRO A 54 24.00 12.23 -1.26
N ALA A 55 23.33 12.37 -0.11
CA ALA A 55 22.34 13.41 0.17
C ALA A 55 22.71 14.72 -0.56
N LEU A 56 22.05 14.98 -1.68
CA LEU A 56 22.25 16.22 -2.42
C LEU A 56 21.91 17.35 -1.45
N PRO A 57 22.77 18.38 -1.35
CA PRO A 57 22.52 19.51 -0.47
C PRO A 57 21.15 20.09 -0.83
N SER A 58 20.37 20.39 0.20
CA SER A 58 19.08 21.08 0.13
C SER A 58 19.25 22.46 -0.51
N GLY A 59 19.46 22.49 -1.82
CA GLY A 59 19.48 23.68 -2.65
C GLY A 59 18.25 23.69 -3.54
N ASP A 60 17.90 24.87 -4.02
CA ASP A 60 16.63 25.25 -4.65
C ASP A 60 16.22 24.44 -5.92
N GLY A 61 17.01 23.46 -6.35
CA GLY A 61 16.73 22.52 -7.46
C GLY A 61 16.35 21.09 -7.06
N ALA A 62 16.40 20.72 -5.77
CA ALA A 62 16.05 19.37 -5.29
C ALA A 62 14.60 18.91 -5.57
N PRO A 63 13.56 19.78 -5.56
CA PRO A 63 12.17 19.36 -5.80
C PRO A 63 11.93 18.88 -7.25
N ASP A 64 12.59 19.50 -8.23
CA ASP A 64 12.32 19.25 -9.64
C ASP A 64 12.89 17.91 -10.13
N HIS A 65 14.05 17.50 -9.62
CA HIS A 65 14.61 16.18 -9.91
C HIS A 65 13.75 15.05 -9.32
N LEU A 66 13.23 15.22 -8.10
CA LEU A 66 12.30 14.26 -7.50
C LEU A 66 11.00 14.18 -8.30
N ARG A 67 10.46 15.33 -8.69
CA ARG A 67 9.25 15.41 -9.51
C ARG A 67 9.44 14.73 -10.88
N ALA A 68 10.59 14.91 -11.52
CA ALA A 68 10.93 14.22 -12.78
C ALA A 68 10.96 12.69 -12.61
N ARG A 69 11.56 12.18 -11.52
CA ARG A 69 11.55 10.75 -11.20
C ARG A 69 10.14 10.23 -10.94
N LEU A 70 9.33 10.99 -10.21
CA LEU A 70 7.95 10.62 -9.90
C LEU A 70 7.06 10.53 -11.14
N ARG A 71 7.27 11.38 -12.15
CA ARG A 71 6.57 11.29 -13.44
C ARG A 71 6.79 9.95 -14.15
N LEU A 72 7.97 9.35 -14.01
CA LEU A 72 8.28 8.03 -14.59
C LEU A 72 7.50 6.90 -13.89
N LEU A 73 7.04 7.13 -12.67
CA LEU A 73 6.26 6.18 -11.87
C LEU A 73 4.74 6.38 -12.03
N VAL A 74 4.30 7.23 -12.96
CA VAL A 74 2.89 7.43 -13.27
C VAL A 74 2.53 6.68 -14.55
N THR A 75 1.69 5.65 -14.43
CA THR A 75 1.11 4.93 -15.59
C THR A 75 -0.26 5.50 -15.90
N ARG A 76 -0.41 6.23 -17.02
CA ARG A 76 -1.66 6.96 -17.35
C ARG A 76 -2.87 6.07 -17.62
N HIS A 77 -2.64 4.88 -18.15
CA HIS A 77 -3.72 3.98 -18.62
C HIS A 77 -4.15 2.97 -17.56
N GLU A 78 -3.66 3.12 -16.32
CA GLU A 78 -3.93 2.19 -15.25
C GLU A 78 -4.27 2.91 -13.96
N VAL A 79 -5.27 2.41 -13.24
CA VAL A 79 -5.60 2.88 -11.90
C VAL A 79 -4.72 2.14 -10.88
N PRO A 80 -3.81 2.83 -10.17
CA PRO A 80 -2.95 2.19 -9.19
C PRO A 80 -3.76 1.70 -7.99
N ARG A 81 -3.34 0.58 -7.41
CA ARG A 81 -3.77 0.15 -6.07
C ARG A 81 -2.83 0.79 -5.06
N ILE A 82 -3.39 1.49 -4.07
CA ILE A 82 -2.62 2.20 -3.05
C ILE A 82 -2.90 1.55 -1.69
N TYR A 83 -1.85 1.13 -1.02
CA TYR A 83 -1.90 0.58 0.33
C TYR A 83 -1.19 1.54 1.27
N ALA A 84 -1.96 2.18 2.15
CA ALA A 84 -1.41 3.04 3.19
C ALA A 84 -1.24 2.24 4.49
N GLY A 85 -0.09 2.40 5.13
CA GLY A 85 0.24 1.69 6.36
C GLY A 85 1.19 2.47 7.24
N TYR A 86 1.55 1.84 8.35
CA TYR A 86 2.65 2.27 9.19
C TYR A 86 3.82 1.32 8.95
N ASN A 87 4.99 1.88 8.69
CA ASN A 87 6.16 1.07 8.42
C ASN A 87 6.56 0.28 9.69
N ALA A 88 6.57 -1.04 9.58
CA ALA A 88 6.92 -1.95 10.67
C ALA A 88 8.43 -2.30 10.69
N ALA A 89 9.14 -2.12 9.58
CA ALA A 89 10.53 -2.54 9.38
C ALA A 89 11.42 -1.38 8.92
N ARG A 90 12.74 -1.58 8.77
CA ARG A 90 13.58 -0.58 8.10
C ARG A 90 13.38 -0.69 6.59
N ARG A 91 12.59 0.21 6.03
CA ARG A 91 12.37 0.35 4.58
C ARG A 91 12.80 1.75 4.16
N ALA A 92 13.25 1.89 2.91
CA ALA A 92 13.57 3.18 2.33
C ALA A 92 12.49 3.57 1.30
N CYS A 93 12.31 4.87 1.10
CA CYS A 93 11.51 5.37 -0.01
C CYS A 93 12.24 5.11 -1.33
N ASP A 94 11.56 4.50 -2.30
CA ASP A 94 12.17 4.14 -3.59
C ASP A 94 12.54 5.37 -4.46
N VAL A 95 12.03 6.55 -4.09
CA VAL A 95 12.27 7.81 -4.83
C VAL A 95 13.35 8.64 -4.17
N CYS A 96 13.16 9.08 -2.93
CA CYS A 96 14.15 9.93 -2.26
C CYS A 96 15.28 9.14 -1.59
N GLY A 97 15.17 7.81 -1.48
CA GLY A 97 16.15 6.95 -0.81
C GLY A 97 16.20 7.10 0.71
N ARG A 98 15.40 8.01 1.29
CA ARG A 98 15.37 8.24 2.74
C ARG A 98 14.77 7.04 3.45
N GLU A 99 15.34 6.68 4.60
CA GLU A 99 14.78 5.67 5.48
C GLU A 99 13.42 6.12 6.00
N ILE A 100 12.41 5.28 5.82
CA ILE A 100 11.09 5.47 6.41
C ILE A 100 11.18 4.95 7.84
N VAL A 101 11.17 5.86 8.80
CA VAL A 101 11.30 5.51 10.22
C VAL A 101 10.17 4.56 10.63
N LYS A 102 10.46 3.61 11.52
CA LYS A 102 9.45 2.71 12.08
C LYS A 102 8.29 3.51 12.70
N GLY A 103 7.06 3.16 12.35
CA GLY A 103 5.86 3.87 12.78
C GLY A 103 5.53 5.13 11.96
N ALA A 104 6.37 5.53 11.01
CA ALA A 104 6.02 6.54 10.04
C ALA A 104 5.06 5.98 8.97
N HIS A 105 4.31 6.87 8.33
CA HIS A 105 3.42 6.49 7.25
C HIS A 105 4.21 6.03 6.02
N GLU A 106 3.84 4.86 5.51
CA GLU A 106 4.32 4.31 4.24
C GLU A 106 3.16 4.14 3.28
N TYR A 107 3.47 4.30 1.99
CA TYR A 107 2.52 4.14 0.90
C TYR A 107 3.11 3.18 -0.13
N GLU A 108 2.58 1.97 -0.20
CA GLU A 108 2.89 1.03 -1.28
C GLU A 108 1.91 1.26 -2.44
N ILE A 109 2.45 1.54 -3.61
CA ILE A 109 1.70 1.80 -4.83
C ILE A 109 1.99 0.67 -5.80
N ALA A 110 0.93 0.03 -6.30
CA ALA A 110 1.02 -1.09 -7.22
C ALA A 110 0.20 -0.86 -8.50
N PHE A 111 0.90 -0.91 -9.62
CA PHE A 111 0.39 -1.11 -10.98
C PHE A 111 0.53 -2.59 -11.36
N SER A 112 0.06 -2.98 -12.55
CA SER A 112 0.13 -4.37 -13.02
C SER A 112 1.56 -4.84 -13.24
N ALA A 113 2.47 -3.93 -13.62
CA ALA A 113 3.87 -4.24 -13.94
C ALA A 113 4.88 -3.60 -12.98
N LEU A 114 4.45 -2.77 -12.03
CA LEU A 114 5.34 -1.95 -11.22
C LEU A 114 4.78 -1.79 -9.81
N THR A 115 5.60 -2.03 -8.80
CA THR A 115 5.30 -1.74 -7.40
C THR A 115 6.44 -0.95 -6.79
N PHE A 116 6.12 0.08 -6.01
CA PHE A 116 7.11 0.88 -5.28
C PHE A 116 6.51 1.44 -3.98
N THR A 117 7.39 1.81 -3.06
CA THR A 117 7.08 2.33 -1.73
C THR A 117 7.56 3.77 -1.59
N LEU A 118 6.68 4.65 -1.14
CA LEU A 118 6.97 6.05 -0.89
C LEU A 118 6.81 6.43 0.59
N ASP A 119 7.63 7.38 1.02
CA ASP A 119 7.37 8.17 2.22
C ASP A 119 6.19 9.13 1.99
N ARG A 120 5.71 9.76 3.07
CA ARG A 120 4.58 10.70 3.03
C ARG A 120 4.81 11.87 2.06
N ASP A 121 6.00 12.41 2.00
CA ASP A 121 6.31 13.59 1.17
C ASP A 121 6.29 13.22 -0.32
N CYS A 122 7.00 12.15 -0.68
CA CYS A 122 7.07 11.65 -2.05
C CYS A 122 5.71 11.18 -2.54
N PHE A 123 4.89 10.59 -1.66
CA PHE A 123 3.52 10.24 -1.97
C PHE A 123 2.69 11.48 -2.37
N GLY A 124 2.81 12.58 -1.61
CA GLY A 124 2.14 13.84 -1.93
C GLY A 124 2.54 14.40 -3.30
N PHE A 125 3.84 14.38 -3.62
CA PHE A 125 4.33 14.81 -4.93
C PHE A 125 3.86 13.89 -6.06
N TRP A 126 3.86 12.57 -5.85
CA TRP A 126 3.39 11.59 -6.83
C TRP A 126 1.90 11.80 -7.15
N GLN A 127 1.07 11.99 -6.12
CA GLN A 127 -0.36 12.23 -6.28
C GLN A 127 -0.62 13.51 -7.07
N ALA A 128 0.17 14.56 -6.84
CA ALA A 128 0.07 15.80 -7.61
C ALA A 128 0.40 15.57 -9.09
N GLU A 129 1.43 14.79 -9.42
CA GLU A 129 1.77 14.46 -10.81
C GLU A 129 0.70 13.58 -11.48
N LEU A 130 0.14 12.60 -10.76
CA LEU A 130 -0.96 11.76 -11.25
C LEU A 130 -2.18 12.62 -11.62
N LEU A 131 -2.55 13.58 -10.76
CA LEU A 131 -3.66 14.51 -10.99
C LEU A 131 -3.37 15.55 -12.08
N ALA A 132 -2.12 15.97 -12.24
CA ALA A 132 -1.74 16.90 -13.31
C ALA A 132 -1.82 16.24 -14.69
N LEU A 133 -1.55 14.93 -14.75
CA LEU A 133 -1.58 14.15 -15.98
C LEU A 133 -2.98 13.68 -16.38
N SER A 134 -3.92 13.54 -15.44
CA SER A 134 -5.31 13.16 -15.74
C SER A 134 -6.18 14.30 -16.29
N ARG A 135 -5.72 15.55 -16.17
CA ARG A 135 -6.43 16.75 -16.66
C ARG A 135 -6.04 17.17 -18.10
N ARG A 136 -5.12 16.45 -18.75
CA ARG A 136 -4.70 16.68 -20.13
C ARG A 136 -5.25 15.60 -21.03
#